data_AF-A0A9D4Y324-F1
#
_entry.id   AF-A0A9D4Y324-F1
#
_cell.length_a   1.000
_cell.length_b   1.000
_cell.length_c   1.000
_cell.angle_alpha   90.00
_cell.angle_beta   90.00
_cell.angle_gamma   90.00
#
_symmetry.space_group_name_H-M   'P 1'
#
loop_
_entity.id
_entity.type
_entity.pdbx_description
1 polymer ?
#
loop_
_entity_poly.entity_id
_entity_poly.type
_entity_poly.pdbx_seq_one_letter_code
_entity_poly.pdbx_strand_id
1 'polypeptide(L)'
;VFAEVFRLLKPGGVFIVSFSNRMFYEKAISAWREGTGYSRVQFVVQYFQSVEGFTEPEVIRKLPAANDEENSPVGWIMKLFGLFSGSDPFYAVIAYRNFKPIHDN
;
A
#
# COMPACT_ATOMS: atom_id res chain seq x y z
N VAL A 1 -15.66 -2.19 9.01
CA VAL A 1 -15.09 -1.12 8.14
C VAL A 1 -15.25 -1.44 6.66
N PHE A 2 -14.64 -2.50 6.13
CA PHE A 2 -14.70 -2.82 4.68
C PHE A 2 -16.12 -3.07 4.17
N ALA A 3 -16.95 -3.77 4.95
CA ALA A 3 -18.37 -3.97 4.63
C ALA A 3 -19.15 -2.64 4.54
N GLU A 4 -18.83 -1.67 5.41
CA GLU A 4 -19.45 -0.34 5.35
C GLU A 4 -18.99 0.45 4.13
N VAL A 5 -17.71 0.38 3.78
CA VAL A 5 -17.22 0.99 2.54
C VAL A 5 -17.92 0.35 1.33
N PHE A 6 -18.00 -0.99 1.30
CA PHE A 6 -18.70 -1.72 0.23
C PHE A 6 -20.16 -1.26 0.06
N ARG A 7 -20.89 -1.09 1.17
CA ARG A 7 -22.28 -0.61 1.17
C ARG A 7 -22.42 0.78 0.54
N LEU A 8 -21.40 1.64 0.70
CA LEU A 8 -21.38 3.02 0.18
C LEU A 8 -20.97 3.11 -1.30
N LEU A 9 -20.15 2.18 -1.80
CA LEU A 9 -19.70 2.20 -3.19
C LEU A 9 -20.85 1.92 -4.15
N LYS A 10 -20.89 2.59 -5.30
CA LYS A 10 -21.73 2.14 -6.42
C LYS A 10 -21.15 0.86 -7.03
N PRO A 11 -21.94 0.00 -7.70
CA PRO A 11 -21.39 -1.08 -8.51
C PRO A 11 -20.31 -0.55 -9.47
N GLY A 12 -19.17 -1.23 -9.57
CA GLY A 12 -17.98 -0.76 -10.29
C GLY A 12 -17.11 0.25 -9.52
N GLY A 13 -17.53 0.70 -8.35
CA GLY A 13 -16.79 1.65 -7.52
C GLY A 13 -15.49 1.05 -6.97
N VAL A 14 -14.42 1.84 -6.96
CA VAL A 14 -13.09 1.42 -6.49
C VAL A 14 -12.89 1.73 -5.01
N PHE A 15 -12.27 0.82 -4.28
CA PHE A 15 -11.74 1.06 -2.94
C PHE A 15 -10.23 0.81 -2.94
N ILE A 16 -9.48 1.83 -2.52
CA ILE A 16 -8.02 1.84 -2.47
C ILE A 16 -7.59 2.03 -1.03
N VAL A 17 -6.79 1.09 -0.51
CA VAL A 17 -6.13 1.22 0.80
C VAL A 17 -4.65 1.39 0.57
N SER A 18 -4.11 2.57 0.86
CA SER A 18 -2.69 2.87 0.72
C SER A 18 -2.02 3.14 2.06
N PHE A 19 -0.76 2.73 2.19
CA PHE A 19 0.05 2.92 3.39
C PHE A 19 1.55 2.83 3.09
N SER A 20 2.35 3.30 4.04
CA SER A 20 3.80 3.14 4.09
C SER A 20 4.21 2.48 5.41
N ASN A 21 5.50 2.42 5.77
CA ASN A 21 5.91 1.91 7.08
C ASN A 21 5.73 2.94 8.21
N ARG A 22 5.47 4.21 7.86
CA ARG A 22 5.20 5.27 8.84
C ARG A 22 3.80 5.10 9.42
N MET A 23 3.71 5.18 10.75
CA MET A 23 2.49 4.93 11.50
C MET A 23 2.54 5.64 12.86
N PHE A 24 1.38 6.01 13.39
CA PHE A 24 1.28 6.45 14.78
C PHE A 24 1.35 5.22 15.69
N TYR A 25 2.53 4.94 16.24
CA TYR A 25 2.82 3.69 16.96
C TYR A 25 1.83 3.40 18.09
N GLU A 26 1.44 4.41 18.86
CA GLU A 26 0.49 4.27 19.97
C GLU A 26 -0.95 3.98 19.52
N LYS A 27 -1.32 4.34 18.28
CA LYS A 27 -2.67 4.17 17.75
C LYS A 27 -2.84 2.89 16.93
N ALA A 28 -1.74 2.29 16.51
CA ALA A 28 -1.77 1.12 15.67
C ALA A 28 -1.89 -0.16 16.49
N ILE A 29 -2.72 -1.08 15.99
CA ILE A 29 -2.85 -2.41 16.58
C ILE A 29 -1.55 -3.19 16.46
N SER A 30 -1.30 -4.12 17.39
CA SER A 30 -0.07 -4.90 17.44
C SER A 30 0.21 -5.66 16.13
N ALA A 31 -0.81 -6.22 15.48
CA ALA A 31 -0.67 -6.91 14.20
C ALA A 31 -0.10 -6.00 13.09
N TRP A 32 -0.39 -4.70 13.14
CA TRP A 32 0.12 -3.73 12.18
C TRP A 32 1.53 -3.26 12.54
N ARG A 33 1.81 -3.05 13.84
CA ARG A 33 3.12 -2.63 14.37
C ARG A 33 4.20 -3.66 14.12
N GLU A 34 3.93 -4.90 14.49
CA GLU A 34 4.90 -5.99 14.44
C GLU A 34 4.96 -6.66 13.07
N GLY A 35 4.02 -6.32 12.17
CA GLY A 35 3.96 -6.87 10.81
C GLY A 35 5.09 -6.35 9.91
N THR A 36 5.55 -7.18 8.98
CA THR A 36 6.37 -6.70 7.85
C THR A 36 5.50 -5.94 6.85
N GLY A 37 6.10 -5.19 5.92
CA GLY A 37 5.35 -4.59 4.80
C GLY A 37 4.53 -5.62 4.02
N TYR A 38 5.08 -6.83 3.81
CA TYR A 38 4.35 -7.95 3.22
C TYR A 38 3.15 -8.38 4.08
N SER A 39 3.37 -8.60 5.38
CA SER A 39 2.31 -9.02 6.32
C SER A 39 1.19 -7.99 6.38
N ARG A 40 1.51 -6.69 6.39
CA ARG A 40 0.52 -5.60 6.35
C ARG A 40 -0.29 -5.62 5.06
N VAL A 41 0.34 -5.85 3.91
CA VAL A 41 -0.38 -6.00 2.63
C VAL A 41 -1.34 -7.20 2.69
N GLN A 42 -0.88 -8.35 3.17
CA GLN A 42 -1.72 -9.55 3.29
C GLN A 42 -2.89 -9.32 4.26
N PHE A 43 -2.65 -8.61 5.35
CA PHE A 43 -3.69 -8.25 6.30
C PHE A 43 -4.80 -7.44 5.62
N VAL A 44 -4.47 -6.46 4.78
CA VAL A 44 -5.44 -5.69 4.00
C VAL A 44 -6.16 -6.54 2.96
N VAL A 45 -5.45 -7.43 2.25
CA VAL A 45 -6.04 -8.37 1.28
C VAL A 45 -7.10 -9.25 1.96
N GLN A 46 -6.80 -9.78 3.15
CA GLN A 46 -7.74 -10.60 3.93
C GLN A 46 -9.02 -9.82 4.30
N TYR A 47 -8.92 -8.52 4.60
CA TYR A 47 -10.11 -7.70 4.83
C TYR A 47 -10.98 -7.54 3.59
N PHE A 48 -10.38 -7.36 2.40
CA PHE A 48 -11.15 -7.37 1.16
C PHE A 48 -11.85 -8.71 0.95
N GLN A 49 -11.14 -9.82 1.13
CA GLN A 49 -11.67 -11.18 0.98
C GLN A 49 -12.74 -11.54 2.01
N SER A 50 -12.74 -10.88 3.18
CA SER A 50 -13.78 -11.07 4.21
C SER A 50 -15.14 -10.48 3.84
N VAL A 51 -15.23 -9.69 2.76
CA VAL A 51 -16.47 -9.06 2.29
C VAL A 51 -16.80 -9.58 0.91
N GLU A 52 -17.91 -10.31 0.81
CA GLU A 52 -18.38 -10.85 -0.46
C GLU A 52 -18.72 -9.72 -1.45
N GLY A 53 -18.31 -9.91 -2.71
CA GLY A 53 -18.62 -9.03 -3.82
C GLY A 53 -17.53 -8.01 -4.16
N PHE A 54 -16.46 -7.86 -3.37
CA PHE A 54 -15.26 -7.23 -3.91
C PHE A 54 -14.62 -8.13 -4.98
N THR A 55 -14.00 -7.53 -5.99
CA THR A 55 -13.14 -8.26 -6.93
C THR A 55 -11.87 -8.77 -6.24
N GLU A 56 -11.14 -9.65 -6.91
CA GLU A 56 -9.82 -10.08 -6.44
C GLU A 56 -8.92 -8.85 -6.21
N PRO A 57 -8.31 -8.69 -5.01
CA PRO A 57 -7.53 -7.50 -4.71
C PRO A 57 -6.22 -7.42 -5.51
N GLU A 58 -6.01 -6.28 -6.15
CA GLU A 58 -4.77 -5.94 -6.85
C GLU A 58 -3.80 -5.26 -5.89
N VAL A 59 -2.55 -5.73 -5.86
CA VAL A 59 -1.51 -5.21 -4.96
C VAL A 59 -0.49 -4.40 -5.75
N ILE A 60 -0.30 -3.15 -5.37
CA ILE A 60 0.76 -2.27 -5.88
C ILE A 60 1.81 -2.09 -4.78
N ARG A 61 3.08 -2.30 -5.13
CA ARG A 61 4.23 -2.05 -4.24
C ARG A 61 5.27 -1.25 -4.98
N LYS A 62 5.65 -0.11 -4.44
CA LYS A 62 6.77 0.70 -4.93
C LYS A 62 7.82 0.76 -3.83
N LEU A 63 8.92 0.05 -4.04
CA LEU A 63 10.08 0.08 -3.15
C LEU A 63 10.98 1.25 -3.59
N PRO A 64 11.62 1.96 -2.66
CA PRO A 64 12.70 2.87 -3.01
C PRO A 64 13.75 2.09 -3.81
N ALA A 65 14.15 2.62 -4.96
CA ALA A 65 15.19 2.03 -5.77
C ALA A 65 16.48 1.98 -4.93
N ALA A 66 16.97 0.79 -4.64
CA ALA A 66 18.29 0.63 -4.01
C ALA A 66 19.44 0.94 -4.99
N ASN A 67 19.16 1.14 -6.29
CA ASN A 67 20.14 0.87 -7.35
C ASN A 67 20.47 2.01 -8.33
N ASP A 68 19.87 3.21 -8.27
CA ASP A 68 20.23 4.29 -9.23
C ASP A 68 21.29 5.27 -8.72
N GLU A 69 21.66 5.22 -7.43
CA GLU A 69 22.65 6.15 -6.84
C GLU A 69 23.91 5.46 -6.31
N GLU A 70 24.04 4.13 -6.43
CA GLU A 70 25.21 3.41 -5.90
C GLU A 70 26.47 3.58 -6.77
N ASN A 71 26.32 4.00 -8.04
CA ASN A 71 27.44 4.23 -8.96
C ASN A 71 27.86 5.71 -9.11
N SER A 72 27.27 6.63 -8.33
CA SER A 72 27.61 8.05 -8.39
C SER A 72 28.45 8.49 -7.19
N PRO A 73 29.67 9.03 -7.41
CA PRO A 73 30.48 9.69 -6.38
C PRO A 73 29.76 10.86 -5.68
N VAL A 74 28.63 11.34 -6.20
CA VAL A 74 27.84 12.39 -5.56
C VAL A 74 26.82 11.80 -4.57
N GLY A 75 26.29 10.59 -4.87
CA GLY A 75 25.29 9.92 -4.04
C GLY A 75 25.82 9.56 -2.65
N TRP A 76 27.05 9.02 -2.55
CA TRP A 76 27.66 8.69 -1.26
C TRP A 76 27.96 9.93 -0.40
N ILE A 77 28.43 11.04 -1.02
CA ILE A 77 28.69 12.31 -0.33
C ILE A 77 27.39 12.83 0.26
N MET A 78 26.33 12.89 -0.55
CA MET A 78 25.04 13.43 -0.10
C MET A 78 24.38 12.54 0.98
N LYS A 79 24.58 11.21 0.93
CA LYS A 79 24.17 10.29 2.00
C LYS A 79 24.95 10.50 3.30
N LEU A 80 26.26 10.74 3.21
CA LEU A 80 27.11 11.03 4.38
C LEU A 80 26.71 12.34 5.07
N PHE A 81 26.27 13.34 4.31
CA PHE A 81 25.73 14.59 4.83
C PHE A 81 24.24 14.53 5.21
N GLY A 82 23.61 13.35 5.16
CA GLY A 82 22.21 13.15 5.59
C GLY A 82 21.17 13.80 4.67
N LEU A 83 21.55 14.19 3.45
CA LEU A 83 20.68 14.91 2.51
C LEU A 83 19.74 13.99 1.71
N PHE A 84 19.93 12.66 1.80
CA PHE A 84 19.02 11.66 1.23
C PHE A 84 18.61 10.65 2.29
N SER A 85 17.47 10.90 2.95
CA SER A 85 16.73 9.84 3.64
C SER A 85 15.99 9.04 2.57
N GLY A 86 16.34 7.76 2.40
CA GLY A 86 15.64 6.87 1.46
C GLY A 86 14.11 6.99 1.62
N SER A 87 13.41 7.11 0.49
CA SER A 87 11.95 7.21 0.49
C SER A 87 11.33 5.95 1.10
N ASP A 88 10.28 6.12 1.91
CA ASP A 88 9.60 4.98 2.53
C ASP A 88 8.83 4.19 1.45
N PRO A 89 8.88 2.84 1.44
CA PRO A 89 8.05 2.04 0.55
C PRO A 89 6.58 2.46 0.52
N PHE A 90 5.98 2.45 -0.67
CA PHE A 90 4.56 2.67 -0.86
C PHE A 90 3.85 1.36 -1.18
N TYR A 91 2.76 1.11 -0.47
CA TYR A 91 1.89 -0.04 -0.68
C TYR A 91 0.47 0.46 -0.97
N ALA A 92 -0.21 -0.17 -1.92
CA ALA A 92 -1.64 -0.02 -2.11
C ALA A 92 -2.29 -1.37 -2.43
N VAL A 93 -3.50 -1.57 -1.90
CA VAL A 93 -4.36 -2.70 -2.25
C VAL A 93 -5.67 -2.14 -2.78
N ILE A 94 -6.09 -2.63 -3.94
CA ILE A 94 -7.19 -2.08 -4.73
C ILE A 94 -8.19 -3.19 -5.02
N ALA A 95 -9.46 -2.95 -4.79
CA ALA A 95 -10.53 -3.81 -5.28
C ALA A 95 -11.75 -2.99 -5.71
N TYR A 96 -12.59 -3.58 -6.54
CA TYR A 96 -13.80 -2.94 -7.06
C TYR A 96 -15.05 -3.62 -6.52
N ARG A 97 -16.14 -2.87 -6.40
CA ARG A 97 -17.44 -3.43 -6.06
C ARG A 97 -18.01 -4.19 -7.26
N ASN A 98 -18.25 -5.50 -7.12
CA ASN A 98 -18.81 -6.45 -8.08
C ASN A 98 -17.98 -6.70 -9.35
N PHE A 99 -17.47 -5.67 -10.01
CA PHE A 99 -16.69 -5.79 -11.24
C PHE A 99 -15.72 -4.60 -11.37
N LYS A 100 -14.62 -4.80 -12.10
CA LYS A 100 -13.68 -3.73 -12.48
C LYS A 100 -14.20 -3.08 -13.78
N PRO A 101 -14.51 -1.76 -13.80
CA PRO A 101 -14.93 -1.09 -15.03
C PRO A 101 -13.82 -1.10 -16.07
N ILE A 102 -14.20 -1.28 -17.34
CA ILE A 102 -13.31 -1.05 -18.48
C ILE A 102 -13.43 0.44 -18.81
N HIS A 103 -12.31 1.14 -18.76
CA HIS A 103 -12.22 2.52 -19.24
C HIS A 103 -11.57 2.47 -20.63
N ASP A 104 -12.33 2.84 -21.66
CA ASP A 104 -11.75 3.06 -22.99
C ASP A 104 -10.87 4.33 -22.91
N ASN A 105 -9.60 4.19 -23.31
CA ASN A 105 -8.61 5.26 -23.34
C ASN A 105 -8.81 6.20 -24.52
#